data_AF-A0A1Y0BBC3-F1
#
_entry.id   AF-A0A1Y0BBC3-F1
#
_cell.length_a   1.000
_cell.length_b   1.000
_cell.length_c   1.000
_cell.angle_alpha   90.00
_cell.angle_beta   90.00
_cell.angle_gamma   90.00
#
_symmetry.space_group_name_H-M   'P 1'
#
loop_
_entity.id
_entity.type
_entity.pdbx_description
1 polymer ?
#
loop_
_entity_poly.entity_id
_entity_poly.type
_entity_poly.pdbx_seq_one_letter_code
_entity_poly.pdbx_strand_id
1 'polypeptide(L)' 'MSKHCPRCASAKTAQMHVGIENGQPLWTVWHCQACAYTWRDSEPPESIDPQSRPAWAQLQGVDFDSLRQVIPPAGK' A
#
# COMPACT_ATOMS: atom_id res chain seq x y z
N MET A 1 -8.90 12.56 -2.76
CA MET A 1 -8.58 11.13 -2.69
C MET A 1 -8.04 10.81 -1.31
N SER A 2 -8.52 9.72 -0.70
CA SER A 2 -8.17 9.35 0.67
C SER A 2 -6.66 9.06 0.76
N LYS A 3 -5.93 9.75 1.63
CA LYS A 3 -4.50 9.51 1.89
C LYS A 3 -4.25 8.22 2.69
N HIS A 4 -5.25 7.36 2.84
CA HIS A 4 -5.15 6.11 3.57
C HIS A 4 -4.68 4.99 2.65
N CYS A 5 -3.84 4.10 3.19
CA CYS A 5 -3.37 2.93 2.49
C CYS A 5 -4.58 2.04 2.12
N PRO A 6 -4.77 1.70 0.84
CA PRO A 6 -5.89 0.85 0.44
C PRO A 6 -5.75 -0.56 1.03
N ARG A 7 -4.53 -1.02 1.28
CA ARG A 7 -4.28 -2.36 1.79
C ARG A 7 -4.49 -2.51 3.30
N CYS A 8 -4.14 -1.53 4.13
CA CYS A 8 -4.24 -1.67 5.59
C CYS A 8 -5.01 -0.55 6.29
N ALA A 9 -5.64 0.35 5.54
CA ALA A 9 -6.35 1.55 6.02
C ALA A 9 -5.51 2.55 6.85
N SER A 10 -4.22 2.30 7.05
CA SER A 10 -3.33 3.21 7.78
C SER A 10 -3.19 4.56 7.07
N ALA A 11 -3.14 5.63 7.85
CA ALA A 11 -2.84 6.98 7.36
C ALA A 11 -1.33 7.22 7.15
N LYS A 12 -0.46 6.26 7.50
CA LYS A 12 1.01 6.39 7.35
C LYS A 12 1.43 6.20 5.89
N THR A 13 1.13 7.16 5.05
CA THR A 13 1.41 7.14 3.61
C THR A 13 2.33 8.29 3.22
N ALA A 14 3.27 8.01 2.32
CA ALA A 14 4.22 8.97 1.77
C ALA A 14 4.06 9.03 0.25
N GLN A 15 4.07 10.23 -0.31
CA GLN A 15 4.20 10.43 -1.75
C GLN A 15 5.65 10.13 -2.17
N MET A 16 5.81 9.32 -3.20
CA MET A 16 7.12 8.89 -3.68
C MET A 16 7.53 9.61 -4.96
N HIS A 17 6.69 9.56 -5.99
CA HIS A 17 7.01 10.07 -7.31
C HIS A 17 5.74 10.52 -8.04
N VAL A 18 5.87 11.46 -8.97
CA VAL A 18 4.78 11.91 -9.84
C VAL A 18 5.21 11.68 -11.28
N GLY A 19 4.43 10.89 -12.01
CA GLY A 19 4.58 10.76 -13.46
C GLY A 19 4.02 11.99 -14.14
N ILE A 20 4.82 12.63 -15.00
CA ILE A 20 4.44 13.83 -15.76
C ILE A 20 4.38 13.47 -17.24
N GLU A 21 3.27 13.80 -17.90
CA GLU A 21 3.09 13.71 -19.35
C GLU A 21 2.61 15.06 -19.88
N ASN A 22 3.24 15.58 -20.93
CA ASN A 22 2.94 16.91 -21.50
C ASN A 22 2.94 18.06 -20.46
N GLY A 23 3.81 17.97 -19.44
CA GLY A 23 3.89 18.95 -18.36
C GLY A 23 2.77 18.86 -17.33
N GLN A 24 1.90 17.86 -17.40
CA GLN A 24 0.79 17.63 -16.47
C GLN A 24 0.99 16.33 -15.67
N PRO A 25 0.56 16.29 -14.39
CA PRO A 25 0.58 15.07 -13.60
C PRO A 25 -0.39 14.03 -14.16
N LEU A 26 0.14 12.85 -14.49
CA LEU A 26 -0.63 11.71 -14.98
C LEU A 26 -0.98 10.74 -13.84
N TRP A 27 -0.03 10.48 -12.94
CA TRP A 27 -0.22 9.63 -11.77
C TRP A 27 0.78 9.97 -10.66
N THR A 28 0.44 9.61 -9.43
CA THR A 28 1.28 9.72 -8.24
C THR A 28 1.50 8.34 -7.63
N VAL A 29 2.75 7.97 -7.38
CA VAL A 29 3.09 6.78 -6.60
C VAL A 29 3.05 7.13 -5.12
N TRP A 30 2.32 6.32 -4.36
CA TRP A 30 2.19 6.37 -2.92
C TRP A 30 2.77 5.12 -2.28
N HIS A 31 3.36 5.27 -1.10
CA HIS A 31 3.92 4.18 -0.32
C HIS A 31 3.39 4.22 1.11
N CYS A 32 2.95 3.07 1.64
CA CYS A 32 2.52 2.94 3.02
C CYS A 32 3.68 2.52 3.91
N GLN A 33 4.06 3.38 4.86
CA GLN A 33 5.11 3.10 5.84
C GLN A 33 4.71 2.06 6.90
N ALA A 34 3.43 1.69 6.98
CA ALA A 34 2.95 0.68 7.93
C ALA A 34 2.99 -0.75 7.39
N CYS A 35 2.67 -0.96 6.11
CA CYS A 35 2.63 -2.31 5.51
C CYS A 35 3.50 -2.46 4.26
N ALA A 36 4.32 -1.45 3.94
CA ALA A 36 5.19 -1.38 2.77
C ALA A 36 4.48 -1.50 1.40
N TYR A 37 3.15 -1.38 1.36
CA TYR A 37 2.41 -1.42 0.10
C TYR A 37 2.60 -0.14 -0.70
N THR A 38 2.84 -0.29 -2.00
CA THR A 38 3.05 0.81 -2.95
C THR A 38 1.98 0.73 -4.05
N TRP A 39 1.37 1.86 -4.41
CA TRP A 39 0.34 1.93 -5.46
C TRP A 39 0.38 3.27 -6.19
N ARG A 40 -0.24 3.33 -7.38
CA ARG A 40 -0.52 4.60 -8.07
C ARG A 40 -1.94 5.05 -7.78
N ASP A 41 -2.17 6.35 -7.74
CA ASP A 41 -3.51 6.93 -7.65
C ASP A 41 -4.37 6.68 -8.91
N SER A 42 -3.74 6.29 -10.02
CA SER A 42 -4.36 5.93 -11.29
C SER A 42 -4.71 4.44 -11.44
N GLU A 43 -4.48 3.60 -10.41
CA GLU A 43 -4.86 2.18 -10.48
C GLU A 43 -6.39 2.02 -10.53
N PRO A 44 -6.91 0.92 -11.11
CA PRO A 44 -8.34 0.62 -11.11
C PRO A 44 -8.93 0.54 -9.69
N PRO A 45 -10.21 0.90 -9.48
CA PRO A 45 -10.86 0.87 -8.16
C PRO A 45 -10.75 -0.50 -7.46
N GLU A 46 -10.86 -1.60 -8.18
CA GLU A 46 -10.70 -2.96 -7.65
C GLU A 46 -9.32 -3.22 -7.02
N SER A 47 -8.31 -2.40 -7.33
CA SER A 47 -6.96 -2.51 -6.76
C SER A 47 -6.74 -1.59 -5.55
N ILE A 48 -7.35 -0.40 -5.55
CA ILE A 48 -7.04 0.67 -4.57
C ILE A 48 -8.24 1.18 -3.77
N ASP A 49 -9.44 0.66 -4.01
CA ASP A 49 -10.61 0.90 -3.17
C ASP A 49 -10.92 -0.37 -2.36
N PRO A 50 -10.81 -0.31 -1.02
CA PRO A 50 -11.26 -1.38 -0.13
C PRO A 50 -12.72 -1.80 -0.34
N GLN A 51 -13.61 -0.86 -0.66
CA GLN A 51 -15.05 -1.16 -0.82
C GLN A 51 -15.34 -1.93 -2.12
N SER A 52 -14.49 -1.73 -3.13
CA SER A 52 -14.58 -2.41 -4.43
C SER A 52 -14.03 -3.84 -4.40
N ARG A 53 -13.36 -4.25 -3.32
CA ARG A 53 -12.73 -5.58 -3.20
C ARG A 53 -13.63 -6.58 -2.49
N PRO A 54 -13.59 -7.87 -2.89
CA PRO A 54 -14.23 -8.92 -2.11
C PRO A 54 -13.56 -9.00 -0.73
N ALA A 55 -14.35 -9.24 0.32
CA ALA A 55 -13.88 -9.16 1.71
C ALA A 55 -12.64 -10.04 2.00
N TRP A 56 -12.52 -11.19 1.34
CA TRP A 56 -11.36 -12.09 1.50
C TRP A 56 -10.06 -11.54 0.89
N ALA A 57 -10.15 -10.59 -0.06
CA ALA A 57 -9.00 -9.96 -0.72
C ALA A 57 -8.53 -8.69 0.02
N GLN A 58 -9.24 -8.27 1.06
CA GLN A 58 -8.78 -7.19 1.92
C GLN A 58 -7.80 -7.76 2.95
N LEU A 59 -6.52 -7.42 2.81
CA LEU A 59 -5.58 -7.69 3.89
C LEU A 59 -6.01 -6.90 5.13
N GLN A 60 -6.23 -7.57 6.25
CA GLN A 60 -6.26 -6.90 7.53
C GLN A 60 -4.81 -6.57 7.91
N GLY A 61 -4.58 -5.41 8.54
CA GLY A 61 -3.25 -5.11 9.06
C GLY A 61 -2.81 -6.24 9.98
N VAL A 62 -1.79 -6.99 9.56
CA VAL A 62 -1.16 -7.99 10.43
C VAL A 62 -0.23 -7.26 11.38
N ASP A 63 -0.26 -7.63 12.65
CA ASP A 63 0.79 -7.21 13.57
C ASP A 63 2.08 -7.92 13.13
N PHE A 64 3.02 -7.16 12.58
CA PHE A 64 4.29 -7.70 12.11
C PHE A 64 5.09 -8.34 13.24
N ASP A 65 4.92 -7.88 14.48
CA ASP A 65 5.56 -8.46 15.67
C ASP A 65 4.95 -9.82 16.04
N SER A 66 3.73 -10.10 15.57
CA SER A 66 3.05 -11.38 15.75
C SER A 66 3.39 -12.41 14.67
N LEU A 67 4.09 -12.01 13.60
CA LEU A 67 4.42 -12.91 12.51
C LEU A 67 5.40 -13.98 13.00
N ARG A 68 5.14 -15.23 12.62
CA ARG A 68 6.06 -16.32 12.91
C ARG A 68 7.41 -16.03 12.25
N GLN A 69 8.47 -15.93 13.04
CA GLN A 69 9.83 -15.87 12.52
C GLN A 69 10.19 -17.22 11.89
N VAL A 70 10.10 -17.29 10.56
CA VAL A 70 10.47 -18.48 9.77
C VAL A 70 11.90 -18.44 9.25
N ILE A 71 12.56 -17.28 9.35
CA ILE A 71 13.96 -17.13 8.95
C ILE A 71 14.83 -17.61 10.13
N PRO A 72 15.60 -18.71 9.97
CA PRO A 72 16.53 -19.14 10.99
C PRO A 72 17.51 -18.01 11.30
N PRO A 73 17.90 -17.83 12.58
CA PRO A 73 18.88 -16.79 12.93
C PRO A 73 20.15 -17.00 12.10
N ALA A 74 20.71 -15.91 11.57
CA ALA A 74 22.03 -15.96 10.95
C ALA A 74 22.99 -16.56 11.98
N GLY A 75 23.54 -17.73 11.66
CA GLY A 75 24.49 -18.42 12.53
C GLY A 75 25.64 -17.48 12.89
N LYS A 76 26.07 -17.54 14.14
CA LYS A 76 27.31 -16.88 14.58
C LYS A 76 28.51 -17.49 13.85
#